data_AF-A0A2L0B0X7-F1
#
_entry.id   AF-A0A2L0B0X7-F1
#
_cell.length_a   1.000
_cell.length_b   1.000
_cell.length_c   1.000
_cell.angle_alpha   90.00
_cell.angle_beta   90.00
_cell.angle_gamma   90.00
#
_symmetry.space_group_name_H-M   'P 1'
#
loop_
_entity.id
_entity.type
_entity.pdbx_description
1 polymer ?
#
loop_
_entity_poly.entity_id
_entity_poly.type
_entity_poly.pdbx_seq_one_letter_code
_entity_poly.pdbx_strand_id
1 'polypeptide(L)'
;VETIPEPLRDRMEMIDMSGYVAEEKLAIAKEYLLPQAMKDSGLKKEIIRVEDDALTTLIKSYCRESGVRNLQKHIEKVVRKVAYKVVKEDTKFVGVSSKNLSDFVGKPVFTHERMYDVTPPGVVMGLAWTAMGGSALYIETTTRKPPGDKENDGSLELTGH
;
A
#
# COMPACT_ATOMS: atom_id res chain seq x y z
N VAL A 1 14.44 -14.46 -2.68
CA VAL A 1 15.05 -15.43 -3.63
C VAL A 1 16.54 -15.55 -3.41
N GLU A 2 17.26 -14.44 -3.22
CA GLU A 2 18.72 -14.45 -2.94
C GLU A 2 19.13 -15.20 -1.67
N THR A 3 18.22 -15.38 -0.70
CA THR A 3 18.48 -16.09 0.55
C THR A 3 18.23 -17.60 0.50
N ILE A 4 17.76 -18.14 -0.64
CA ILE A 4 17.48 -19.58 -0.78
C ILE A 4 18.79 -20.32 -1.11
N PRO A 5 19.17 -21.37 -0.36
CA PRO A 5 20.37 -22.15 -0.64
C PRO A 5 20.35 -22.75 -2.06
N GLU A 6 21.49 -22.65 -2.75
CA GLU A 6 21.68 -23.12 -4.13
C GLU A 6 21.25 -24.59 -4.35
N PRO A 7 21.53 -25.55 -3.42
CA PRO A 7 21.11 -26.94 -3.60
C PRO A 7 19.59 -27.16 -3.62
N LEU A 8 18.83 -26.27 -2.97
CA LEU A 8 17.36 -26.31 -3.00
C LEU A 8 16.82 -25.61 -4.24
N ARG A 9 17.44 -24.49 -4.61
CA ARG A 9 17.05 -23.69 -5.78
C ARG A 9 17.16 -24.50 -7.07
N ASP A 10 18.21 -25.29 -7.23
CA ASP A 10 18.42 -26.16 -8.41
C ASP A 10 17.34 -27.25 -8.57
N ARG A 11 16.60 -27.56 -7.49
CA ARG A 11 15.53 -28.55 -7.47
C ARG A 11 14.13 -27.94 -7.51
N MET A 12 14.02 -26.62 -7.64
CA MET A 12 12.75 -25.89 -7.64
C MET A 12 12.51 -25.22 -8.99
N GLU A 13 11.30 -25.34 -9.51
CA GLU A 13 10.83 -24.46 -10.57
C GLU A 13 10.44 -23.11 -9.95
N MET A 14 11.07 -22.04 -10.42
CA MET A 14 10.80 -20.69 -9.94
C MET A 14 9.67 -20.07 -10.76
N ILE A 15 8.54 -19.80 -10.11
CA ILE A 15 7.42 -19.06 -10.69
C ILE A 15 7.34 -17.70 -10.00
N ASP A 16 7.63 -16.64 -10.76
CA ASP A 16 7.57 -15.28 -10.25
C ASP A 16 6.14 -14.73 -10.35
N MET A 17 5.60 -14.32 -9.20
CA MET A 17 4.29 -13.67 -9.12
C MET A 17 4.50 -12.17 -8.97
N SER A 18 4.08 -11.39 -9.98
CA SER A 18 4.14 -9.94 -9.92
C SER A 18 3.09 -9.37 -8.97
N GLY A 19 3.31 -8.11 -8.54
CA GLY A 19 2.28 -7.34 -7.84
C GLY A 19 1.11 -7.00 -8.75
N TYR A 20 0.09 -6.39 -8.15
CA TYR A 20 -1.14 -5.97 -8.84
C TYR A 20 -1.15 -4.47 -9.10
N VAL A 21 -1.69 -4.08 -10.25
CA VAL A 21 -1.98 -2.69 -10.61
C VAL A 21 -3.25 -2.21 -9.89
N ALA A 22 -3.45 -0.90 -9.78
CA ALA A 22 -4.60 -0.33 -9.07
C ALA A 22 -5.96 -0.85 -9.57
N GLU A 23 -6.15 -1.01 -10.89
CA GLU A 23 -7.39 -1.58 -11.43
C GLU A 23 -7.58 -3.05 -11.02
N GLU A 24 -6.51 -3.84 -11.05
CA GLU A 24 -6.55 -5.26 -10.64
C GLU A 24 -6.89 -5.38 -9.15
N LYS A 25 -6.30 -4.53 -8.30
CA LYS A 25 -6.63 -4.49 -6.87
C LYS A 25 -8.09 -4.11 -6.63
N LEU A 26 -8.63 -3.19 -7.43
CA LEU A 26 -10.04 -2.81 -7.35
C LEU A 26 -10.95 -3.99 -7.72
N ALA A 27 -10.62 -4.74 -8.78
CA ALA A 27 -11.36 -5.94 -9.17
C ALA A 27 -11.29 -7.02 -8.07
N ILE A 28 -10.09 -7.32 -7.58
CA ILE A 28 -9.87 -8.28 -6.48
C ILE A 28 -10.66 -7.89 -5.22
N ALA A 29 -10.66 -6.60 -4.88
CA ALA A 29 -11.40 -6.10 -3.73
C ALA A 29 -12.90 -6.33 -3.84
N LYS A 30 -13.48 -6.11 -5.02
CA LYS A 30 -14.91 -6.28 -5.28
C LYS A 30 -15.35 -7.74 -5.35
N GLU A 31 -14.59 -8.56 -6.07
CA GLU A 31 -14.97 -9.94 -6.34
C GLU A 31 -14.69 -10.86 -5.17
N TYR A 32 -13.62 -10.60 -4.40
CA TYR A 32 -13.14 -11.53 -3.38
C TYR A 32 -13.09 -10.91 -1.98
N LEU A 33 -12.37 -9.80 -1.78
CA LEU A 33 -12.05 -9.31 -0.43
C LEU A 33 -13.28 -8.79 0.31
N LEU A 34 -14.10 -7.97 -0.35
CA LEU A 34 -15.31 -7.40 0.25
C LEU A 34 -16.36 -8.47 0.56
N PRO A 35 -16.73 -9.38 -0.39
CA PRO A 35 -17.63 -10.49 -0.08
C PRO A 35 -17.13 -11.38 1.06
N GLN A 36 -15.83 -11.69 1.10
CA GLN A 36 -15.23 -12.50 2.15
C GLN A 36 -15.31 -11.80 3.51
N ALA A 37 -14.90 -10.53 3.60
CA ALA A 37 -14.99 -9.76 4.85
C ALA A 37 -16.42 -9.62 5.36
N MET A 38 -17.39 -9.44 4.46
CA MET A 38 -18.82 -9.38 4.79
C MET A 38 -19.32 -10.72 5.35
N LYS A 39 -18.94 -11.84 4.72
CA LYS A 39 -19.27 -13.19 5.18
C LYS A 39 -18.71 -13.43 6.58
N ASP A 40 -17.44 -13.09 6.81
CA ASP A 40 -16.75 -13.29 8.09
C ASP A 40 -17.34 -12.43 9.21
N SER A 41 -17.91 -11.27 8.88
CA SER A 41 -18.58 -10.38 9.84
C SER A 41 -20.10 -10.59 9.93
N GLY A 42 -20.66 -11.55 9.18
CA GLY A 42 -22.10 -11.85 9.16
C GLY A 42 -22.98 -10.75 8.55
N LEU A 43 -22.42 -9.87 7.71
CA LEU A 43 -23.15 -8.77 7.08
C LEU A 43 -23.76 -9.18 5.74
N LYS A 44 -25.03 -8.81 5.53
CA LYS A 44 -25.74 -9.00 4.26
C LYS A 44 -25.49 -7.82 3.31
N LYS A 45 -25.57 -8.06 2.00
CA LYS A 45 -25.46 -7.03 0.94
C LYS A 45 -26.49 -5.90 1.07
N GLU A 46 -27.62 -6.18 1.70
CA GLU A 46 -28.67 -5.19 1.95
C GLU A 46 -28.30 -4.16 3.02
N ILE A 47 -27.32 -4.46 3.88
CA ILE A 47 -26.96 -3.64 5.03
C ILE A 47 -25.77 -2.73 4.73
N ILE A 48 -24.85 -3.17 3.86
CA ILE A 48 -23.64 -2.43 3.53
C ILE A 48 -23.46 -2.32 2.02
N ARG A 49 -23.17 -1.10 1.55
CA ARG A 49 -22.70 -0.84 0.18
C ARG A 49 -21.41 -0.03 0.25
N VAL A 50 -20.33 -0.59 -0.29
CA VAL A 50 -19.07 0.12 -0.46
C VAL A 50 -18.97 0.54 -1.91
N GLU A 51 -18.83 1.83 -2.15
CA GLU A 51 -18.68 2.41 -3.48
C GLU A 51 -17.25 2.25 -4.02
N ASP A 52 -17.11 2.24 -5.34
CA ASP A 52 -15.85 2.05 -6.03
C ASP A 52 -14.85 3.16 -5.73
N ASP A 53 -15.35 4.38 -5.50
CA ASP A 53 -14.55 5.55 -5.13
C ASP A 53 -13.89 5.35 -3.76
N ALA A 54 -14.58 4.72 -2.81
CA ALA A 54 -14.08 4.40 -1.48
C ALA A 54 -12.98 3.35 -1.56
N LEU A 55 -13.18 2.29 -2.35
CA LEU A 55 -12.15 1.27 -2.60
C LEU A 55 -10.92 1.87 -3.30
N THR A 56 -11.14 2.74 -4.29
CA THR A 56 -10.05 3.46 -4.98
C THR A 56 -9.28 4.35 -4.00
N THR A 57 -9.99 5.04 -3.10
CA THR A 57 -9.38 5.89 -2.07
C THR A 57 -8.59 5.06 -1.06
N LEU A 58 -9.09 3.88 -0.67
CA LEU A 58 -8.37 2.91 0.18
C LEU A 58 -7.06 2.46 -0.46
N ILE A 59 -7.11 2.08 -1.74
CA ILE A 59 -5.93 1.62 -2.49
C ILE A 59 -4.89 2.74 -2.54
N LYS A 60 -5.28 3.98 -2.87
CA LYS A 60 -4.32 5.08 -3.05
C LYS A 60 -3.76 5.67 -1.75
N SER A 61 -4.63 5.87 -0.75
CA SER A 61 -4.31 6.72 0.40
C SER A 61 -3.99 5.95 1.67
N TYR A 62 -4.26 4.64 1.69
CA TYR A 62 -4.08 3.78 2.86
C TYR A 62 -3.22 2.55 2.60
N CYS A 63 -2.97 2.18 1.33
CA CYS A 63 -2.20 0.99 0.98
C CYS A 63 -1.00 1.34 0.08
N ARG A 64 0.23 1.06 0.53
CA ARG A 64 1.45 1.09 -0.30
C ARG A 64 2.15 -0.25 -0.25
N GLU A 65 1.69 -1.15 -1.09
CA GLU A 65 2.27 -2.49 -1.26
C GLU A 65 2.05 -2.96 -2.69
N SER A 66 2.76 -3.98 -3.13
CA SER A 66 2.55 -4.67 -4.41
C SER A 66 1.33 -5.61 -4.37
N GLY A 67 1.05 -6.22 -3.21
CA GLY A 67 -0.08 -7.12 -2.98
C GLY A 67 -1.38 -6.43 -2.54
N VAL A 68 -2.25 -7.21 -1.86
CA VAL A 68 -3.56 -6.76 -1.35
C VAL A 68 -3.77 -7.02 0.15
N ARG A 69 -2.72 -7.34 0.90
CA ARG A 69 -2.80 -7.68 2.33
C ARG A 69 -3.24 -6.49 3.20
N ASN A 70 -2.66 -5.32 2.99
CA ASN A 70 -3.08 -4.10 3.67
C ASN A 70 -4.46 -3.65 3.23
N LEU A 71 -4.79 -3.82 1.94
CA LEU A 71 -6.13 -3.55 1.40
C LEU A 71 -7.18 -4.42 2.09
N GLN A 72 -6.93 -5.73 2.20
CA GLN A 72 -7.79 -6.67 2.92
C GLN A 72 -8.01 -6.23 4.37
N LYS A 73 -6.94 -5.93 5.12
CA LYS A 73 -7.05 -5.46 6.52
C LYS A 73 -7.93 -4.21 6.66
N HIS A 74 -7.82 -3.28 5.71
CA HIS A 74 -8.62 -2.05 5.72
C HIS A 74 -10.09 -2.32 5.40
N ILE A 75 -10.37 -3.17 4.42
CA ILE A 75 -11.73 -3.62 4.10
C ILE A 75 -12.36 -4.31 5.31
N GLU A 76 -11.66 -5.25 5.95
CA GLU A 76 -12.12 -5.92 7.18
C GLU A 76 -12.40 -4.91 8.31
N LYS A 77 -11.55 -3.89 8.46
CA LYS A 77 -11.76 -2.82 9.46
C LYS A 77 -13.03 -2.02 9.17
N VAL A 78 -13.28 -1.65 7.91
CA VAL A 78 -14.51 -0.97 7.49
C VAL A 78 -15.73 -1.82 7.82
N VAL A 79 -15.73 -3.08 7.35
CA VAL A 79 -16.85 -4.00 7.54
C VAL A 79 -17.13 -4.23 9.03
N ARG A 80 -16.10 -4.41 9.86
CA ARG A 80 -16.24 -4.56 11.32
C ARG A 80 -16.84 -3.32 11.99
N LYS A 81 -16.42 -2.13 11.56
CA LYS A 81 -16.98 -0.84 12.06
C LYS A 81 -18.44 -0.67 11.65
N VAL A 82 -18.79 -1.07 10.43
CA VAL A 82 -20.19 -1.06 9.96
C VAL A 82 -21.02 -2.03 10.79
N ALA A 83 -20.55 -3.25 11.03
CA ALA A 83 -21.25 -4.23 11.85
C ALA A 83 -21.52 -3.69 13.27
N TYR A 84 -20.52 -3.06 13.89
CA TYR A 84 -20.69 -2.41 15.19
C TYR A 84 -21.76 -1.30 15.15
N LYS A 85 -21.78 -0.49 14.10
CA LYS A 85 -22.74 0.61 13.94
C LYS A 85 -24.17 0.09 13.78
N VAL A 86 -24.36 -0.96 12.98
CA VAL A 86 -25.67 -1.60 12.77
C VAL A 86 -26.24 -2.13 14.09
N VAL A 87 -25.42 -2.79 14.91
CA VAL A 87 -25.86 -3.35 16.19
C VAL A 87 -26.14 -2.27 17.24
N LYS A 88 -25.32 -1.21 17.29
CA LYS A 88 -25.44 -0.17 18.32
C LYS A 88 -26.49 0.89 18.00
N GLU A 89 -26.58 1.31 16.75
CA GLU A 89 -27.39 2.45 16.31
C GLU A 89 -28.67 2.01 15.57
N ASP A 90 -28.97 0.70 15.55
CA ASP A 90 -30.10 0.07 14.84
C ASP A 90 -30.25 0.56 13.38
N THR A 91 -29.12 0.82 12.74
CA THR A 91 -29.08 1.39 11.39
C THR A 91 -29.30 0.30 10.36
N LYS A 92 -30.34 0.45 9.52
CA LYS A 92 -30.71 -0.56 8.52
C LYS A 92 -29.77 -0.64 7.32
N PHE A 93 -29.11 0.46 6.96
CA PHE A 93 -28.23 0.55 5.79
C PHE A 93 -27.09 1.53 6.00
N VAL A 94 -25.87 1.14 5.59
CA VAL A 94 -24.68 1.98 5.63
C VAL A 94 -24.01 2.01 4.26
N GLY A 95 -24.03 3.18 3.63
CA GLY A 95 -23.25 3.47 2.43
C GLY A 95 -21.87 4.01 2.79
N VAL A 96 -20.81 3.40 2.25
CA VAL A 96 -19.42 3.84 2.41
C VAL A 96 -18.94 4.43 1.08
N SER A 97 -18.63 5.72 1.08
CA SER A 97 -18.10 6.48 -0.05
C SER A 97 -16.75 7.10 0.32
N SER A 98 -16.05 7.71 -0.63
CA SER A 98 -14.75 8.36 -0.36
C SER A 98 -14.83 9.42 0.74
N LYS A 99 -15.98 10.11 0.87
CA LYS A 99 -16.18 11.22 1.82
C LYS A 99 -16.28 10.79 3.28
N ASN A 100 -16.88 9.64 3.57
CA ASN A 100 -17.08 9.14 4.93
C ASN A 100 -16.10 8.02 5.30
N LEU A 101 -15.22 7.62 4.38
CA LEU A 101 -14.24 6.57 4.58
C LEU A 101 -13.36 6.81 5.83
N SER A 102 -13.01 8.07 6.11
CA SER A 102 -12.18 8.44 7.25
C SER A 102 -12.79 8.08 8.60
N ASP A 103 -14.11 8.01 8.71
CA ASP A 103 -14.81 7.68 9.95
C ASP A 103 -14.61 6.19 10.32
N PHE A 104 -14.37 5.36 9.30
CA PHE A 104 -14.17 3.93 9.45
C PHE A 104 -12.69 3.56 9.64
N VAL A 105 -11.82 4.05 8.75
CA VAL A 105 -10.40 3.66 8.75
C VAL A 105 -9.47 4.65 9.44
N GLY A 106 -9.89 5.88 9.67
CA GLY A 106 -9.08 6.97 10.23
C GLY A 106 -8.60 7.93 9.15
N LYS A 107 -7.65 8.81 9.50
CA LYS A 107 -7.06 9.76 8.53
C LYS A 107 -6.20 8.99 7.50
N PRO A 108 -6.09 9.50 6.25
CA PRO A 108 -5.18 8.95 5.25
C PRO A 108 -3.75 8.79 5.78
N VAL A 109 -3.14 7.63 5.51
CA VAL A 109 -1.75 7.34 5.93
C VAL A 109 -0.77 7.92 4.92
N PHE A 110 -1.14 7.92 3.64
CA PHE A 110 -0.34 8.40 2.53
C PHE A 110 -1.06 9.55 1.83
N THR A 111 -0.47 10.74 1.87
CA THR A 111 -1.06 11.98 1.31
C THR A 111 -0.46 12.38 -0.02
N HIS A 112 0.84 12.14 -0.22
CA HIS A 112 1.56 12.52 -1.45
C HIS A 112 2.35 11.35 -2.01
N GLU A 113 2.18 11.10 -3.32
CA GLU A 113 2.93 10.09 -4.06
C GLU A 113 4.41 10.47 -4.20
N ARG A 114 4.72 11.77 -4.19
CA ARG A 114 6.07 12.33 -4.30
C ARG A 114 6.45 13.08 -3.04
N MET A 115 7.74 13.00 -2.67
CA MET A 115 8.32 13.78 -1.58
C MET A 115 8.61 15.22 -2.02
N TYR A 116 8.99 15.39 -3.29
CA TYR A 116 9.27 16.69 -3.90
C TYR A 116 8.43 16.86 -5.17
N ASP A 117 7.78 18.02 -5.33
CA ASP A 117 7.06 18.35 -6.57
C ASP A 117 8.03 18.61 -7.73
N VAL A 118 9.13 19.33 -7.42
CA VAL A 118 10.29 19.53 -8.28
C VAL A 118 11.53 19.17 -7.46
N THR A 119 12.38 18.29 -7.98
CA THR A 119 13.59 17.86 -7.27
C THR A 119 14.59 19.01 -7.17
N PRO A 120 15.08 19.36 -5.96
CA PRO A 120 16.14 20.35 -5.82
C PRO A 120 17.47 19.82 -6.40
N PRO A 121 18.44 20.70 -6.73
CA PRO A 121 19.77 20.28 -7.15
C PRO A 121 20.40 19.32 -6.15
N GLY A 122 20.97 18.22 -6.66
CA GLY A 122 21.54 17.16 -5.84
C GLY A 122 20.58 16.04 -5.44
N VAL A 123 19.28 16.15 -5.79
CA VAL A 123 18.28 15.10 -5.55
C VAL A 123 17.73 14.57 -6.86
N VAL A 124 17.64 13.24 -7.01
CA VAL A 124 17.03 12.58 -8.17
C VAL A 124 16.11 11.45 -7.74
N MET A 125 15.05 11.20 -8.51
CA MET A 125 14.18 10.03 -8.31
C MET A 125 14.75 8.83 -9.06
N GLY A 126 15.01 7.74 -8.34
CA GLY A 126 15.42 6.45 -8.87
C GLY A 126 14.36 5.38 -8.63
N LEU A 127 14.38 4.32 -9.46
CA LEU A 127 13.57 3.13 -9.24
C LEU A 127 14.46 2.03 -8.66
N ALA A 128 14.00 1.41 -7.59
CA ALA A 128 14.69 0.32 -6.92
C ALA A 128 13.83 -0.95 -6.92
N TRP A 129 14.50 -2.10 -7.05
CA TRP A 129 13.87 -3.40 -6.81
C TRP A 129 14.12 -3.82 -5.37
N THR A 130 13.06 -3.93 -4.58
CA THR A 130 13.13 -4.31 -3.16
C THR A 130 12.52 -5.70 -2.95
N ALA A 131 12.73 -6.28 -1.77
CA ALA A 131 12.09 -7.54 -1.39
C ALA A 131 10.54 -7.48 -1.40
N MET A 132 9.97 -6.28 -1.31
CA MET A 132 8.52 -6.03 -1.35
C MET A 132 8.00 -5.65 -2.74
N GLY A 133 8.88 -5.61 -3.76
CA GLY A 133 8.60 -5.21 -5.13
C GLY A 133 9.29 -3.91 -5.54
N GLY A 134 8.89 -3.35 -6.68
CA GLY A 134 9.42 -2.08 -7.17
C GLY A 134 9.03 -0.90 -6.26
N SER A 135 10.00 -0.03 -5.97
CA SER A 135 9.82 1.19 -5.17
C SER A 135 10.51 2.38 -5.81
N ALA A 136 9.92 3.58 -5.69
CA ALA A 136 10.57 4.82 -6.07
C ALA A 136 11.35 5.37 -4.85
N LEU A 137 12.65 5.63 -5.04
CA LEU A 137 13.53 6.18 -4.02
C LEU A 137 14.03 7.56 -4.46
N TYR A 138 14.34 8.42 -3.49
CA TYR A 138 15.06 9.66 -3.74
C TYR A 138 16.52 9.44 -3.37
N ILE A 139 17.41 9.69 -4.32
CA ILE A 139 18.86 9.66 -4.11
C ILE A 139 19.28 11.11 -3.91
N GLU A 140 19.83 11.40 -2.74
CA GLU A 140 20.29 12.73 -2.37
C GLU A 140 21.82 12.77 -2.31
N THR A 141 22.39 13.87 -2.78
CA THR A 141 23.83 14.12 -2.78
C THR A 141 24.10 15.45 -2.11
N THR A 142 25.08 15.48 -1.22
CA THR A 142 25.52 16.70 -0.55
C THR A 142 27.04 16.80 -0.61
N THR A 143 27.54 18.01 -0.83
CA THR A 143 28.97 18.28 -0.85
C THR A 143 29.47 18.42 0.58
N ARG A 144 30.18 17.39 1.09
CA ARG A 144 30.77 17.44 2.45
C ARG A 144 32.04 18.30 2.56
N LYS A 145 32.81 18.42 1.48
CA LYS A 145 34.05 19.22 1.41
C LYS A 145 34.13 20.04 0.12
N PRO A 146 34.71 21.24 0.13
CA PRO A 146 34.89 22.05 -1.07
C PRO A 146 35.81 21.35 -2.09
N PRO A 147 35.65 21.60 -3.40
CA PRO A 147 36.50 20.99 -4.44
C PRO A 147 37.97 21.41 -4.26
N GLY A 148 38.86 20.48 -3.91
CA GLY A 148 40.30 20.76 -3.77
C GLY A 148 41.06 19.88 -2.78
N ASP A 149 40.38 19.29 -1.79
CA ASP A 149 40.99 18.33 -0.87
C ASP A 149 41.23 16.99 -1.59
N LYS A 150 42.49 16.52 -1.58
CA LYS A 150 42.96 15.32 -2.31
C LYS A 150 42.64 13.99 -1.62
N GLU A 151 41.87 14.00 -0.54
CA GLU A 151 41.48 12.78 0.18
C GLU A 151 40.20 12.20 -0.40
N ASN A 152 40.28 10.95 -0.86
CA ASN A 152 39.25 10.23 -1.60
C ASN A 152 38.22 9.60 -0.64
N ASP A 153 37.63 10.41 0.25
CA ASP A 153 36.71 9.94 1.29
C ASP A 153 35.26 10.27 0.94
N GLY A 154 34.68 9.45 0.05
CA GLY A 154 33.25 9.46 -0.24
C GLY A 154 32.55 8.38 0.59
N SER A 155 31.51 8.75 1.35
CA SER A 155 30.67 7.79 2.07
C SER A 155 29.30 7.63 1.40
N LEU A 156 28.79 6.40 1.37
CA LEU A 156 27.40 6.10 1.02
C LEU A 156 26.65 5.78 2.31
N GLU A 157 25.69 6.63 2.66
CA GLU A 157 24.79 6.39 3.79
C GLU A 157 23.44 5.93 3.24
N LEU A 158 23.09 4.67 3.47
CA LEU A 158 21.78 4.13 3.15
C LEU A 158 20.81 4.51 4.27
N THR A 159 19.75 5.24 3.93
CA THR A 159 18.67 5.57 4.85
C THR A 159 17.42 4.78 4.48
N GLY A 160 16.77 4.16 5.48
CA GLY A 160 15.62 3.26 5.28
C GLY A 160 15.96 1.76 5.35
N HIS A 161 14.92 0.92 5.27
CA HIS A 161 14.99 -0.54 5.25
C HIS A 161 14.33 -1.07 3.98
#